data_AF-A0A5R9DWG5-F1
#
_entry.id   AF-A0A5R9DWG5-F1
#
_cell.length_a   1.000
_cell.length_b   1.000
_cell.length_c   1.000
_cell.angle_alpha   90.00
_cell.angle_beta   90.00
_cell.angle_gamma   90.00
#
_symmetry.space_group_name_H-M   'P 1'
#
loop_
_entity.id
_entity.type
_entity.pdbx_description
1 polymer ?
#
loop_
_entity_poly.entity_id
_entity_poly.type
_entity_poly.pdbx_seq_one_letter_code
_entity_poly.pdbx_strand_id
1 'polypeptide(L)'
;MLDIEADAPLSPEDAAHTARILTLAESLGVDPCDLDDAVHDAASRYASEAANSTDDGTDTDELHDEAGRQAAEHVNNQGLGRQVAYLVAQCGHEEAERIVRETV
;
A
#
# COMPACT_ATOMS: atom_id res chain seq x y z
N MET A 1 13.31 -11.97 -6.66
CA MET A 1 13.16 -10.55 -6.30
C MET A 1 11.68 -10.36 -6.02
N LEU A 2 11.34 -9.93 -4.81
CA LEU A 2 9.96 -9.65 -4.43
C LEU A 2 9.39 -8.56 -5.34
N ASP A 3 8.13 -8.64 -5.72
CA ASP A 3 7.40 -7.57 -6.39
C ASP A 3 6.20 -7.28 -5.50
N ILE A 4 6.16 -6.11 -4.85
CA ILE A 4 5.07 -5.76 -3.93
C ILE A 4 3.74 -5.50 -4.66
N GLU A 5 3.68 -5.74 -5.96
CA GLU A 5 2.50 -5.58 -6.79
C GLU A 5 1.97 -4.13 -6.77
N ALA A 6 2.90 -3.16 -6.72
CA ALA A 6 2.58 -1.73 -6.68
C ALA A 6 1.78 -1.25 -7.90
N ASP A 7 1.90 -1.94 -9.03
CA ASP A 7 1.20 -1.67 -10.29
C ASP A 7 0.11 -2.71 -10.60
N ALA A 8 -0.29 -3.54 -9.63
CA ALA A 8 -1.35 -4.51 -9.86
C ALA A 8 -2.64 -3.81 -10.30
N PRO A 9 -3.26 -4.28 -11.41
CA PRO A 9 -4.47 -3.65 -11.92
C PRO A 9 -5.62 -3.87 -10.93
N LEU A 10 -6.16 -2.75 -10.44
CA LEU A 10 -7.36 -2.77 -9.61
C LEU A 10 -8.57 -3.30 -10.39
N SER A 11 -9.47 -3.97 -9.68
CA SER A 11 -10.78 -4.30 -10.23
C SER A 11 -11.55 -3.00 -10.56
N PRO A 12 -12.51 -3.02 -11.50
CA PRO A 12 -13.31 -1.83 -11.81
C PRO A 12 -14.05 -1.25 -10.59
N GLU A 13 -14.43 -2.12 -9.65
CA GLU A 13 -15.05 -1.74 -8.39
C GLU A 13 -14.03 -1.02 -7.49
N ASP A 14 -12.88 -1.64 -7.26
CA ASP A 14 -11.81 -1.06 -6.43
C ASP A 14 -11.25 0.24 -7.02
N ALA A 15 -11.20 0.38 -8.34
CA ALA A 15 -10.83 1.63 -9.01
C ALA A 15 -11.85 2.75 -8.72
N ALA A 16 -13.15 2.44 -8.73
CA ALA A 16 -14.19 3.40 -8.38
C ALA A 16 -14.13 3.79 -6.89
N HIS A 17 -13.84 2.83 -6.01
CA HIS A 17 -13.63 3.10 -4.58
C HIS A 17 -12.35 3.91 -4.33
N THR A 18 -11.26 3.61 -5.02
CA THR A 18 -10.00 4.37 -4.96
C THR A 18 -10.23 5.85 -5.28
N ALA A 19 -11.00 6.16 -6.33
CA ALA A 19 -11.33 7.54 -6.68
C ALA A 19 -12.15 8.25 -5.57
N ARG A 20 -13.06 7.54 -4.92
CA ARG A 20 -13.85 8.07 -3.79
C ARG A 20 -12.98 8.32 -2.56
N ILE A 21 -12.12 7.38 -2.22
CA ILE A 21 -11.20 7.48 -1.07
C ILE A 21 -10.19 8.59 -1.31
N LEU A 22 -9.68 8.75 -2.54
CA LEU A 22 -8.81 9.87 -2.89
C LEU A 22 -9.51 11.22 -2.69
N THR A 23 -10.75 11.34 -3.17
CA THR A 23 -11.57 12.55 -2.95
C THR A 23 -11.78 12.80 -1.45
N LEU A 24 -11.99 11.74 -0.65
CA LEU A 24 -12.11 11.85 0.80
C LEU A 24 -10.81 12.35 1.42
N ALA A 25 -9.67 11.76 1.08
CA ALA A 25 -8.34 12.15 1.57
C ALA A 25 -8.03 13.62 1.25
N GLU A 26 -8.31 14.06 0.03
CA GLU A 26 -8.18 15.47 -0.38
C GLU A 26 -9.11 16.39 0.42
N SER A 27 -10.35 15.97 0.69
CA SER A 27 -11.31 16.76 1.46
C SER A 27 -10.95 16.88 2.94
N LEU A 28 -10.26 15.88 3.48
CA LEU A 28 -9.75 15.85 4.85
C LEU A 28 -8.41 16.59 4.96
N GLY A 29 -7.76 16.89 3.84
CA GLY A 29 -6.46 17.56 3.80
C GLY A 29 -5.30 16.65 4.18
N VAL A 30 -5.41 15.34 3.93
CA VAL A 30 -4.35 14.35 4.18
C VAL A 30 -3.14 14.68 3.33
N ASP A 31 -1.96 14.80 3.95
CA ASP A 31 -0.69 14.90 3.23
C ASP A 31 -0.24 13.50 2.79
N PRO A 32 0.36 13.35 1.60
CA PRO A 32 0.94 12.07 1.19
C PRO A 32 1.86 11.43 2.24
N CYS A 33 2.62 12.23 2.98
CA CYS A 33 3.53 11.70 4.02
C CYS A 33 2.77 11.04 5.17
N ASP A 34 1.51 11.41 5.41
CA ASP A 34 0.72 10.85 6.50
C ASP A 34 0.28 9.40 6.21
N LEU A 35 0.32 8.97 4.93
CA LEU A 35 0.05 7.58 4.53
C LEU A 35 1.31 6.72 4.41
N ASP A 36 2.51 7.30 4.57
CA ASP A 36 3.77 6.58 4.37
C ASP A 36 3.90 5.35 5.27
N ASP A 37 3.52 5.49 6.56
CA ASP A 37 3.53 4.39 7.53
C ASP A 37 2.54 3.29 7.15
N ALA A 38 1.33 3.67 6.70
CA ALA A 38 0.32 2.70 6.29
C ALA A 38 0.72 1.93 5.03
N VAL A 39 1.36 2.61 4.08
CA VAL A 39 1.92 1.99 2.87
C VAL A 39 3.07 1.05 3.23
N HIS A 40 3.96 1.47 4.15
CA HIS A 40 5.04 0.63 4.65
C HIS A 40 4.50 -0.63 5.35
N ASP A 41 3.47 -0.49 6.19
CA ASP A 41 2.82 -1.62 6.87
C ASP A 41 2.14 -2.58 5.89
N ALA A 42 1.52 -2.06 4.81
CA ALA A 42 0.95 -2.89 3.76
C ALA A 42 2.03 -3.69 3.00
N ALA A 43 3.14 -3.04 2.63
CA ALA A 43 4.26 -3.70 1.98
C ALA A 43 4.95 -4.74 2.90
N SER A 44 5.07 -4.43 4.18
CA SER A 44 5.60 -5.33 5.20
C SER A 44 4.72 -6.58 5.37
N ARG A 45 3.39 -6.42 5.39
CA ARG A 45 2.45 -7.56 5.40
C ARG A 45 2.61 -8.44 4.17
N TYR A 46 2.70 -7.84 2.97
CA TYR A 46 2.95 -8.58 1.74
C TYR A 46 4.25 -9.39 1.81
N ALA A 47 5.34 -8.78 2.30
CA ALA A 47 6.62 -9.46 2.49
C ALA A 47 6.52 -10.65 3.46
N SER A 48 5.79 -10.49 4.57
CA SER A 48 5.53 -11.56 5.54
C SER A 48 4.72 -12.71 4.93
N GLU A 49 3.69 -12.41 4.13
CA GLU A 49 2.90 -13.43 3.43
C GLU A 49 3.74 -14.18 2.39
N ALA A 50 4.55 -13.45 1.61
CA ALA A 50 5.49 -14.02 0.65
C ALA A 50 6.51 -14.93 1.35
N ALA A 51 7.08 -14.49 2.48
CA ALA A 51 8.03 -15.27 3.29
C ALA A 51 7.38 -16.56 3.82
N ASN A 52 6.17 -16.46 4.36
CA ASN A 52 5.44 -17.63 4.87
C ASN A 52 5.06 -18.64 3.77
N SER A 53 4.88 -18.17 2.53
CA SER A 53 4.60 -19.05 1.38
C SER A 53 5.85 -19.71 0.79
N THR A 54 7.04 -19.18 1.09
CA THR A 54 8.31 -19.61 0.52
C THR A 54 9.14 -20.35 1.56
N ASP A 55 9.08 -21.68 1.57
CA ASP A 55 9.85 -22.55 2.48
C ASP A 55 11.34 -22.71 2.09
N ASP A 56 11.93 -21.72 1.40
CA ASP A 56 13.26 -21.81 0.77
C ASP A 56 14.38 -21.19 1.62
N GLY A 57 14.11 -20.81 2.87
CA GLY A 57 15.12 -20.23 3.76
C GLY A 57 15.60 -18.83 3.34
N THR A 58 14.84 -18.13 2.51
CA THR A 58 15.04 -16.70 2.22
C THR A 58 15.01 -15.92 3.51
N ASP A 59 15.97 -15.00 3.70
CA ASP A 59 16.01 -14.16 4.88
C ASP A 59 14.80 -13.21 4.88
N THR A 60 13.94 -13.36 5.89
CA THR A 60 12.73 -12.55 6.05
C THR A 60 13.08 -11.06 6.12
N ASP A 61 14.21 -10.71 6.75
CA ASP A 61 14.65 -9.32 6.88
C ASP A 61 14.98 -8.72 5.51
N GLU A 62 15.60 -9.48 4.60
CA GLU A 62 15.88 -9.02 3.23
C GLU A 62 14.59 -8.78 2.42
N LEU A 63 13.54 -9.58 2.64
CA LEU A 63 12.24 -9.38 2.00
C LEU A 63 11.53 -8.13 2.51
N HIS A 64 11.58 -7.86 3.81
CA HIS A 64 11.04 -6.64 4.41
C HIS A 64 11.79 -5.40 3.92
N ASP A 65 13.12 -5.43 3.89
CA ASP A 65 13.94 -4.33 3.39
C ASP A 65 13.70 -4.04 1.91
N GLU A 66 13.49 -5.08 1.10
CA GLU A 66 13.14 -4.92 -0.31
C GLU A 66 11.73 -4.36 -0.49
N ALA A 67 10.74 -4.87 0.26
CA ALA A 67 9.38 -4.36 0.21
C ALA A 67 9.28 -2.88 0.63
N GLY A 68 9.98 -2.50 1.69
CA GLY A 68 10.04 -1.11 2.15
C GLY A 68 10.69 -0.19 1.11
N ARG A 69 11.76 -0.64 0.44
CA ARG A 69 12.38 0.13 -0.65
C ARG A 69 11.43 0.33 -1.83
N GLN A 70 10.74 -0.73 -2.26
CA GLN A 70 9.77 -0.64 -3.35
C GLN A 70 8.59 0.26 -2.99
N ALA A 71 8.08 0.17 -1.76
CA ALA A 71 7.02 1.02 -1.25
C ALA A 71 7.42 2.50 -1.29
N ALA A 72 8.63 2.82 -0.84
CA ALA A 72 9.15 4.18 -0.91
C ALA A 72 9.31 4.67 -2.35
N GLU A 73 9.98 3.90 -3.22
CA GLU A 73 10.31 4.32 -4.59
C GLU A 73 9.09 4.40 -5.50
N HIS A 74 8.20 3.41 -5.41
CA HIS A 74 7.12 3.21 -6.36
C HIS A 74 5.75 3.60 -5.82
N VAL A 75 5.58 3.84 -4.52
CA VAL A 75 4.28 4.21 -3.95
C VAL A 75 4.32 5.59 -3.31
N ASN A 76 5.12 5.81 -2.26
CA ASN A 76 5.11 7.07 -1.50
C ASN A 76 5.59 8.26 -2.35
N ASN A 77 6.66 8.08 -3.12
CA ASN A 77 7.20 9.15 -3.97
C ASN A 77 6.36 9.45 -5.23
N GLN A 78 5.24 8.75 -5.44
CA GLN A 78 4.35 8.94 -6.59
C GLN A 78 3.04 9.69 -6.22
N GLY A 79 2.92 10.12 -4.96
CA GLY A 79 1.83 10.96 -4.47
C GLY A 79 0.59 10.20 -4.01
N LEU A 80 -0.36 10.97 -3.43
CA LEU A 80 -1.51 10.46 -2.69
C LEU A 80 -2.36 9.45 -3.47
N GLY A 81 -2.62 9.71 -4.76
CA GLY A 81 -3.41 8.81 -5.59
C GLY A 81 -2.80 7.41 -5.72
N ARG A 82 -1.47 7.33 -5.79
CA ARG A 82 -0.75 6.05 -5.90
C ARG A 82 -0.73 5.30 -4.56
N GLN A 83 -0.56 6.03 -3.45
CA GLN A 83 -0.66 5.44 -2.11
C GLN A 83 -2.06 4.88 -1.83
N VAL A 84 -3.11 5.62 -2.16
CA VAL A 84 -4.50 5.15 -1.98
C VAL A 84 -4.77 3.92 -2.85
N ALA A 85 -4.36 3.92 -4.12
CA ALA A 85 -4.54 2.78 -5.00
C ALA A 85 -3.83 1.52 -4.46
N TYR A 86 -2.60 1.68 -3.95
CA TYR A 86 -1.85 0.59 -3.34
C TYR A 86 -2.51 0.03 -2.08
N LEU A 87 -2.98 0.91 -1.18
CA LEU A 87 -3.70 0.49 0.02
C LEU A 87 -4.98 -0.27 -0.31
N VAL A 88 -5.73 0.17 -1.34
CA VAL A 88 -6.93 -0.53 -1.81
C VAL A 88 -6.57 -1.91 -2.37
N ALA A 89 -5.48 -2.02 -3.16
CA ALA A 89 -5.03 -3.30 -3.71
C ALA A 89 -4.63 -4.30 -2.62
N GLN A 90 -3.89 -3.84 -1.61
CA GLN A 90 -3.29 -4.73 -0.59
C GLN A 90 -4.21 -4.99 0.61
N CYS A 91 -5.10 -4.06 0.94
CA CYS A 91 -5.92 -4.13 2.16
C CYS A 91 -7.42 -4.21 1.88
N GLY A 92 -7.84 -3.94 0.64
CA GLY A 92 -9.24 -3.74 0.28
C GLY A 92 -9.73 -2.30 0.55
N HIS A 93 -10.80 -1.91 -0.12
CA HIS A 93 -11.30 -0.54 -0.10
C HIS A 93 -11.86 -0.08 1.26
N GLU A 94 -12.50 -0.97 2.03
CA GLU A 94 -13.04 -0.62 3.36
C GLU A 94 -11.92 -0.25 4.33
N GLU A 95 -10.85 -1.05 4.31
CA GLU A 95 -9.69 -0.84 5.17
C GLU A 95 -8.87 0.38 4.74
N ALA A 96 -8.69 0.58 3.43
CA ALA A 96 -8.04 1.77 2.90
C ALA A 96 -8.79 3.06 3.28
N GLU A 97 -10.12 3.05 3.25
CA GLU A 97 -10.92 4.18 3.71
C GLU A 97 -10.77 4.41 5.22
N ARG A 98 -10.74 3.34 6.02
CA ARG A 98 -10.52 3.43 7.47
C ARG A 98 -9.17 4.07 7.79
N ILE A 99 -8.10 3.62 7.13
CA ILE A 99 -6.75 4.17 7.27
C ILE A 99 -6.77 5.67 7.01
N VAL A 100 -7.29 6.11 5.85
CA VAL A 100 -7.36 7.54 5.47
C VAL A 100 -8.10 8.39 6.50
N ARG A 101 -9.16 7.85 7.12
CA ARG A 101 -9.93 8.56 8.16
C ARG A 101 -9.20 8.63 9.51
N GLU A 102 -8.37 7.65 9.82
CA GLU A 102 -7.61 7.59 11.08
C GLU A 102 -6.32 8.42 11.02
N THR A 103 -5.89 8.80 9.81
CA THR A 103 -4.72 9.63 9.55
C THR A 103 -4.91 11.12 9.92
N VAL A 104 -6.16 11.57 10.15
CA VAL A 104 -6.51 12.98 10.45
C VAL A 104 -6.99 13.26 11.87
#